data_AF-A0A5C6G1V3-F1
#
_entry.id   AF-A0A5C6G1V3-F1
#
_cell.length_a   1.000
_cell.length_b   1.000
_cell.length_c   1.000
_cell.angle_alpha   90.00
_cell.angle_beta   90.00
_cell.angle_gamma   90.00
#
_symmetry.space_group_name_H-M   'P 1'
#
loop_
_entity.id
_entity.type
_entity.pdbx_description
1 polymer ?
#
loop_
_entity_poly.entity_id
_entity_poly.type
_entity_poly.pdbx_seq_one_letter_code
_entity_poly.pdbx_strand_id
1 'polypeptide(L)'
;MAAIRGDGLFIAHGALGALVEDPQQLDRARRRFSESPPSYRTNSSGTTTRSLSPNPPSEEQQRREERQVQLRQEHRASLPYHQFEDQVSEECRCIYKEGSRNHSPPRGRWLPGPEIGQRASKNIKKRWIEQGIWKDEWNDDNEPDGRWKHEEPLEFESESKTDSEAKLEPVFMLGLRKP
;
A
#
# COMPACT_ATOMS: atom_id res chain seq x y z
N MET A 1 18.73 10.26 22.99
CA MET A 1 19.37 9.81 21.73
C MET A 1 20.49 8.85 22.09
N ALA A 2 20.37 7.56 21.76
CA ALA A 2 21.40 6.57 22.03
C ALA A 2 22.35 6.47 20.82
N ALA A 3 23.62 6.84 21.01
CA ALA A 3 24.65 6.70 19.98
C ALA A 3 25.07 5.24 19.87
N ILE A 4 24.86 4.62 18.70
CA ILE A 4 25.32 3.27 18.41
C ILE A 4 26.85 3.35 18.24
N ARG A 5 27.59 2.86 19.24
CA ARG A 5 29.05 2.80 19.25
C ARG A 5 29.51 1.76 18.22
N GLY A 6 30.13 2.20 17.14
CA GLY A 6 30.57 1.40 16.00
C GLY A 6 31.82 0.54 16.24
N ASP A 7 31.99 -0.04 17.43
CA ASP A 7 33.22 -0.77 17.80
C ASP A 7 33.14 -2.29 17.56
N GLY A 8 31.98 -2.80 17.14
CA GLY A 8 31.74 -4.24 17.01
C GLY A 8 32.69 -4.95 16.04
N LEU A 9 33.14 -4.27 14.98
CA LEU A 9 34.05 -4.83 13.99
C LEU A 9 35.46 -5.06 14.56
N PHE A 10 35.97 -4.11 15.35
CA PHE A 10 37.29 -4.23 15.98
C PHE A 10 37.30 -5.27 17.09
N ILE A 11 36.20 -5.38 17.85
CA ILE A 11 36.03 -6.41 18.88
C ILE A 11 36.00 -7.79 18.23
N ALA A 12 35.24 -7.96 17.14
CA ALA A 12 35.19 -9.22 16.40
C ALA A 12 36.56 -9.59 15.82
N HIS A 13 37.28 -8.64 15.21
CA HIS A 13 38.60 -8.89 14.65
C HIS A 13 39.63 -9.27 15.74
N GLY A 14 39.58 -8.61 16.90
CA GLY A 14 40.44 -8.97 18.05
C GLY A 14 40.12 -10.35 18.62
N ALA A 15 38.83 -10.70 18.73
CA ALA A 15 38.39 -12.03 19.19
C ALA A 15 38.81 -13.14 18.21
N LEU A 16 38.72 -12.88 16.90
CA LEU A 16 39.19 -13.80 15.88
C LEU A 16 40.70 -14.00 15.94
N GLY A 17 41.47 -12.92 16.12
CA GLY A 17 42.92 -13.00 16.33
C GLY A 17 43.29 -13.84 17.55
N ALA A 18 42.60 -13.65 18.68
CA ALA A 18 42.84 -14.43 19.89
C ALA A 18 42.55 -15.94 19.73
N LEU A 19 41.57 -16.30 18.90
CA LEU A 19 41.27 -17.71 18.59
C LEU A 19 42.30 -18.36 17.66
N VAL A 20 42.98 -17.57 16.81
CA VAL A 20 44.06 -18.05 15.96
C VAL A 20 45.33 -18.30 16.78
N GLU A 21 45.61 -17.46 17.77
CA GLU A 21 46.78 -17.59 18.65
C GLU A 21 46.64 -18.73 19.69
N ASP A 22 45.41 -19.14 20.06
CA ASP A 22 45.16 -20.23 21.01
C ASP A 22 44.31 -21.37 20.40
N PRO A 23 44.93 -22.27 19.62
CA PRO A 23 44.23 -23.38 18.97
C PRO A 23 43.65 -24.39 19.97
N GLN A 24 44.22 -24.49 21.18
CA GLN A 24 43.68 -25.38 22.23
C GLN A 24 42.35 -24.87 22.76
N GLN A 25 42.19 -23.56 22.91
CA GLN A 25 40.93 -22.95 23.30
C GLN A 25 39.86 -23.12 22.22
N LEU A 26 40.23 -22.99 20.94
CA LEU A 26 39.32 -23.26 19.82
C LEU A 26 38.86 -24.72 19.81
N ASP A 27 39.76 -25.68 20.02
CA ASP A 27 39.42 -27.10 20.11
C ASP A 27 38.53 -27.42 21.31
N ARG A 28 38.78 -26.81 22.48
CA ARG A 28 37.89 -26.95 23.66
C ARG A 28 36.51 -26.36 23.40
N ALA A 29 36.41 -25.24 22.68
CA ALA A 29 35.12 -24.65 22.31
C ALA A 29 34.36 -25.55 21.32
N ARG A 30 35.07 -26.12 20.34
CA ARG A 30 34.50 -27.03 19.34
C ARG A 30 34.01 -28.35 19.94
N ARG A 31 34.72 -28.91 20.92
CA ARG A 31 34.33 -30.17 21.59
C ARG A 31 32.91 -30.15 22.14
N ARG A 32 32.43 -29.01 22.63
CA ARG A 32 31.07 -28.86 23.17
C ARG A 32 29.97 -29.10 22.14
N PHE A 33 30.28 -28.94 20.85
CA PHE A 33 29.35 -29.17 19.74
C PHE A 33 29.57 -30.54 19.06
N SER A 34 30.71 -31.19 19.33
CA SER A 34 31.01 -32.55 18.86
C SER A 34 30.49 -33.62 19.81
N GLU A 35 30.25 -33.28 21.07
CA GLU A 35 29.54 -34.14 22.00
C GLU A 35 28.06 -34.21 21.61
N SER A 36 27.54 -35.42 21.40
CA SER A 36 26.11 -35.64 21.25
C SER A 36 25.40 -35.01 22.45
N PRO A 37 24.35 -34.20 22.23
CA PRO A 37 23.63 -33.58 23.32
C PRO A 37 23.19 -34.65 24.34
N PRO A 38 23.23 -34.36 25.64
CA PRO A 38 22.81 -35.32 26.65
C PRO A 38 21.41 -35.81 26.30
N SER A 39 21.21 -37.13 26.41
CA SER A 39 19.91 -37.75 26.17
C SER A 39 18.86 -36.98 26.98
N TYR A 40 17.98 -36.28 26.28
CA TYR A 40 16.91 -35.51 26.88
C TYR A 40 15.99 -36.51 27.56
N ARG A 41 16.16 -36.73 28.87
CA ARG A 41 15.12 -37.35 29.69
C ARG A 41 13.96 -36.38 29.71
N THR A 42 12.92 -36.71 28.96
CA THR A 42 11.62 -36.07 29.01
C THR A 42 11.01 -36.29 30.38
N ASN A 43 11.34 -35.43 31.34
CA ASN A 43 10.51 -35.24 32.51
C ASN A 43 9.20 -34.64 31.99
N SER A 44 8.12 -35.42 31.98
CA SER A 44 6.81 -35.10 31.40
C SER A 44 6.05 -33.98 32.11
N SER A 45 6.72 -33.11 32.87
CA SER A 45 6.09 -32.09 33.71
C SER A 45 6.38 -30.65 33.27
N GLY A 46 6.92 -30.45 32.07
CA GLY A 46 6.98 -29.12 31.46
C GLY A 46 5.62 -28.74 30.89
N THR A 47 4.92 -27.81 31.54
CA THR A 47 3.85 -27.01 30.93
C THR A 47 4.42 -26.37 29.67
N THR A 48 4.25 -27.07 28.56
CA THR A 48 4.67 -26.61 27.25
C THR A 48 3.69 -25.51 26.87
N THR A 49 4.15 -24.26 26.86
CA THR A 49 3.50 -23.16 26.14
C THR A 49 3.64 -23.48 24.64
N ARG A 50 2.90 -24.50 24.18
CA ARG A 50 2.71 -24.78 22.77
C ARG A 50 1.94 -23.58 22.26
N SER A 51 2.60 -22.74 21.47
CA SER A 51 1.92 -21.70 20.70
C SER A 51 0.78 -22.38 19.95
N LEU A 52 -0.45 -22.05 20.33
CA LEU A 52 -1.65 -22.51 19.64
C LEU A 52 -1.50 -22.03 18.20
N SER A 53 -1.24 -22.97 17.29
CA SER A 53 -1.33 -22.71 15.86
C SER A 53 -2.70 -22.11 15.59
N PRO A 54 -2.81 -20.95 14.91
CA PRO A 54 -4.11 -20.41 14.56
C PRO A 54 -4.90 -21.49 13.83
N ASN A 55 -6.14 -21.73 14.26
CA ASN A 55 -7.03 -22.59 13.50
C ASN A 55 -7.14 -22.01 12.08
N PRO A 56 -7.18 -22.85 11.03
CA PRO A 56 -7.39 -22.35 9.68
C PRO A 56 -8.69 -21.53 9.64
N PRO A 57 -8.74 -20.45 8.85
CA PRO A 57 -9.94 -19.63 8.73
C PRO A 57 -11.16 -20.49 8.37
N SER A 58 -12.29 -20.22 9.01
CA SER A 58 -13.57 -20.84 8.63
C SER A 58 -13.92 -20.49 7.17
N GLU A 59 -14.62 -21.37 6.47
CA GLU A 59 -15.10 -21.12 5.09
C GLU A 59 -15.89 -19.80 4.96
N GLU A 60 -16.66 -19.43 6.00
CA GLU A 60 -17.36 -18.15 6.04
C GLU A 60 -16.39 -16.96 6.12
N GLN A 61 -15.31 -17.09 6.89
CA GLN A 61 -14.27 -16.08 7.00
C GLN A 61 -13.54 -15.92 5.66
N GLN A 62 -13.21 -17.04 5.01
CA GLN A 62 -12.58 -17.03 3.69
C GLN A 62 -13.46 -16.35 2.64
N ARG A 63 -14.77 -16.66 2.59
CA ARG A 63 -15.71 -15.99 1.66
C ARG A 63 -15.81 -14.48 1.89
N ARG A 64 -15.74 -14.03 3.14
CA ARG A 64 -15.72 -12.59 3.47
C ARG A 64 -14.43 -11.93 2.99
N GLU A 65 -13.29 -12.58 3.19
CA GLU A 65 -11.99 -12.08 2.75
C GLU A 65 -11.92 -12.00 1.21
N GLU A 66 -12.39 -13.03 0.51
CA GLU A 66 -12.50 -13.04 -0.95
C GLU A 66 -13.38 -11.89 -1.46
N ARG A 67 -14.55 -11.69 -0.85
CA ARG A 67 -15.43 -10.56 -1.19
C ARG A 67 -14.76 -9.22 -0.94
N GLN A 68 -14.04 -9.07 0.17
CA GLN A 68 -13.32 -7.84 0.49
C GLN A 68 -12.20 -7.55 -0.52
N VAL A 69 -11.49 -8.59 -0.95
CA VAL A 69 -10.47 -8.47 -2.01
C VAL A 69 -11.13 -8.07 -3.33
N GLN A 70 -12.24 -8.71 -3.70
CA GLN A 70 -12.98 -8.40 -4.93
C GLN A 70 -13.46 -6.94 -4.94
N LEU A 71 -14.12 -6.48 -3.88
CA LEU A 71 -14.59 -5.08 -3.78
C LEU A 71 -13.43 -4.08 -3.89
N ARG A 72 -12.28 -4.37 -3.28
CA ARG A 72 -11.09 -3.52 -3.44
C ARG A 72 -10.56 -3.51 -4.88
N GLN A 73 -10.59 -4.64 -5.57
CA GLN A 73 -10.19 -4.70 -6.98
C GLN A 73 -11.16 -3.91 -7.87
N GLU A 74 -12.46 -4.10 -7.68
CA GLU A 74 -13.50 -3.37 -8.40
C GLU A 74 -13.40 -1.87 -8.16
N HIS A 75 -13.22 -1.46 -6.90
CA HIS A 75 -13.02 -0.06 -6.56
C HIS A 75 -11.75 0.51 -7.23
N ARG A 76 -10.63 -0.20 -7.17
CA ARG A 76 -9.41 0.22 -7.88
C ARG A 76 -9.64 0.34 -9.38
N ALA A 77 -10.30 -0.63 -10.01
CA ALA A 77 -10.61 -0.59 -11.43
C ALA A 77 -11.50 0.61 -11.82
N SER A 78 -12.31 1.13 -10.89
CA SER A 78 -13.12 2.33 -11.08
C SER A 78 -12.38 3.66 -10.87
N LEU A 79 -11.12 3.66 -10.42
CA LEU A 79 -10.37 4.89 -10.24
C LEU A 79 -10.05 5.54 -11.61
N PRO A 80 -9.93 6.89 -11.66
CA PRO A 80 -9.61 7.62 -12.89
C PRO A 80 -8.41 7.05 -13.64
N TYR A 81 -7.32 6.76 -12.92
CA TYR A 81 -6.09 6.20 -13.50
C TYR A 81 -6.35 4.90 -14.25
N HIS A 82 -7.03 3.96 -13.58
CA HIS A 82 -7.28 2.63 -14.12
C HIS A 82 -8.26 2.68 -15.30
N GLN A 83 -9.27 3.55 -15.25
CA GLN A 83 -10.18 3.78 -16.38
C GLN A 83 -9.47 4.42 -17.57
N PHE A 84 -8.57 5.37 -17.33
CA PHE A 84 -7.79 6.02 -18.39
C PHE A 84 -6.88 5.00 -19.09
N GLU A 85 -6.11 4.23 -18.32
CA GLU A 85 -5.21 3.20 -18.86
C GLU A 85 -5.95 2.13 -19.68
N ASP A 86 -7.13 1.70 -19.22
CA ASP A 86 -7.95 0.74 -19.96
C ASP A 86 -8.40 1.31 -21.32
N GLN A 87 -8.84 2.57 -21.35
CA GLN A 87 -9.20 3.26 -22.59
C GLN A 87 -8.00 3.48 -23.51
N VAL A 88 -6.81 3.80 -22.96
CA VAL A 88 -5.58 3.95 -23.74
C VAL A 88 -5.16 2.62 -24.36
N SER A 89 -5.26 1.52 -23.63
CA SER A 89 -4.98 0.17 -24.14
C SER A 89 -5.91 -0.18 -25.30
N GLU A 90 -7.21 0.09 -25.16
CA GLU A 90 -8.19 -0.16 -26.22
C GLU A 90 -7.98 0.74 -27.45
N GLU A 91 -7.67 2.02 -27.25
CA GLU A 91 -7.35 2.94 -28.34
C GLU A 91 -6.05 2.53 -29.06
N CYS A 92 -5.02 2.10 -28.32
CA CYS A 92 -3.81 1.53 -28.91
C CYS A 92 -4.13 0.31 -29.78
N ARG A 93 -5.04 -0.56 -29.33
CA ARG A 93 -5.50 -1.74 -30.08
C ARG A 93 -6.23 -1.33 -31.36
N CYS A 94 -7.06 -0.28 -31.30
CA CYS A 94 -7.74 0.30 -32.46
C CYS A 94 -6.75 0.89 -33.47
N ILE A 95 -5.83 1.76 -33.03
CA ILE A 95 -4.79 2.37 -33.88
C ILE A 95 -3.95 1.28 -34.56
N TYR A 96 -3.57 0.24 -33.82
CA TYR A 96 -2.80 -0.88 -34.36
C TYR A 96 -3.56 -1.64 -35.45
N LYS A 97 -4.84 -1.96 -35.22
CA LYS A 97 -5.70 -2.63 -36.22
C LYS A 97 -5.85 -1.81 -37.48
N GLU A 98 -5.95 -0.49 -37.36
CA GLU A 98 -6.07 0.42 -38.50
C GLU A 98 -4.77 0.50 -39.32
N GLY A 99 -3.62 0.64 -38.65
CA GLY A 99 -2.31 0.65 -39.32
C GLY A 99 -1.89 -0.72 -39.87
N SER A 100 -2.38 -1.81 -39.28
CA SER A 100 -2.02 -3.19 -39.63
C SER A 100 -3.09 -3.91 -40.47
N ARG A 101 -3.89 -3.19 -41.27
CA ARG A 101 -4.86 -3.83 -42.21
C ARG A 101 -4.24 -4.93 -43.09
N ASN A 102 -2.91 -4.95 -43.23
CA ASN A 102 -2.13 -5.93 -43.99
C ASN A 102 -1.18 -6.83 -43.16
N HIS A 103 -1.13 -6.70 -41.83
CA HIS A 103 -0.24 -7.50 -40.97
C HIS A 103 -1.05 -8.29 -39.94
N SER A 104 -0.79 -9.60 -39.88
CA SER A 104 -1.30 -10.46 -38.80
C SER A 104 -0.82 -9.93 -37.45
N PRO A 105 -1.69 -9.87 -36.44
CA PRO A 105 -1.28 -9.42 -35.11
C PRO A 105 -0.16 -10.34 -34.58
N PRO A 106 0.84 -9.80 -33.87
CA PRO A 106 1.92 -10.59 -33.30
C PRO A 106 1.35 -11.65 -32.37
N ARG A 107 1.79 -12.91 -32.51
CA ARG A 107 1.47 -13.97 -31.57
C ARG A 107 2.29 -13.73 -30.30
N GLY A 108 1.67 -13.23 -29.22
CA GLY A 108 2.33 -13.00 -27.94
C GLY A 108 1.67 -11.92 -27.08
N ARG A 109 2.28 -11.62 -25.92
CA ARG A 109 1.89 -10.49 -25.06
C ARG A 109 2.03 -9.21 -25.88
N TRP A 110 0.90 -8.60 -26.23
CA TRP A 110 0.88 -7.36 -27.00
C TRP A 110 1.36 -6.20 -26.12
N LEU A 111 2.40 -5.53 -26.59
CA LEU A 111 2.93 -4.29 -26.02
C LEU A 111 2.88 -3.27 -27.16
N PRO A 112 2.02 -2.25 -27.10
CA PRO A 112 2.02 -1.20 -28.11
C PRO A 112 3.38 -0.51 -28.09
N GLY A 113 3.92 -0.21 -29.28
CA GLY A 113 5.13 0.59 -29.37
C GLY A 113 4.92 1.96 -28.71
N PRO A 114 5.99 2.60 -28.20
CA PRO A 114 5.89 3.84 -27.44
C PRO A 114 5.15 4.96 -28.20
N GLU A 115 5.30 5.02 -29.52
CA GLU A 115 4.58 5.98 -30.38
C GLU A 115 3.06 5.76 -30.41
N ILE A 116 2.62 4.50 -30.48
CA ILE A 116 1.19 4.15 -30.47
C ILE A 116 0.59 4.46 -29.10
N GLY A 117 1.32 4.11 -28.02
CA GLY A 117 0.97 4.46 -26.65
C GLY A 117 0.75 5.95 -26.46
N GLN A 118 1.72 6.76 -26.87
CA GLN A 118 1.64 8.22 -26.76
C GLN A 118 0.49 8.80 -27.59
N ARG A 119 0.27 8.29 -28.80
CA ARG A 119 -0.83 8.75 -29.66
C ARG A 119 -2.20 8.42 -29.05
N ALA A 120 -2.37 7.21 -28.53
CA ALA A 120 -3.60 6.78 -27.87
C ALA A 120 -3.86 7.62 -26.61
N SER A 121 -2.86 7.79 -25.74
CA SER A 121 -2.96 8.61 -24.54
C SER A 121 -3.39 10.05 -24.86
N LYS A 122 -2.79 10.69 -25.86
CA LYS A 122 -3.18 12.04 -26.32
C LYS A 122 -4.63 12.09 -26.82
N ASN A 123 -5.08 11.08 -27.55
CA ASN A 123 -6.46 11.00 -28.04
C ASN A 123 -7.46 10.87 -26.89
N ILE A 124 -7.21 9.97 -25.94
CA ILE A 124 -8.09 9.75 -24.78
C ILE A 124 -8.10 10.98 -23.88
N LYS A 125 -6.93 11.57 -23.59
CA LYS A 125 -6.82 12.82 -22.83
C LYS A 125 -7.66 13.94 -23.47
N LYS A 126 -7.56 14.13 -24.78
CA LYS A 126 -8.36 15.12 -25.51
C LYS A 126 -9.87 14.86 -25.32
N ARG A 127 -10.32 13.61 -25.44
CA ARG A 127 -11.74 13.24 -25.20
C ARG A 127 -12.18 13.53 -23.77
N TRP A 128 -11.33 13.25 -22.77
CA TRP A 128 -11.65 13.52 -21.36
C TRP A 128 -11.74 15.01 -21.07
N ILE A 129 -10.90 15.84 -21.70
CA ILE A 129 -10.98 17.30 -21.63
C ILE A 129 -12.29 17.80 -22.25
N GLU A 130 -12.63 17.31 -23.45
CA GLU A 130 -13.88 17.68 -24.14
C GLU A 130 -15.14 17.28 -23.34
N GLN A 131 -15.09 16.17 -22.61
CA GLN A 131 -16.19 15.70 -21.75
C GLN A 131 -16.20 16.39 -20.37
N GLY A 132 -15.23 17.25 -20.06
CA GLY A 132 -15.11 17.91 -18.75
C GLY A 132 -14.76 16.97 -17.59
N ILE A 133 -14.26 15.77 -17.91
CA ILE A 133 -13.82 14.75 -16.94
C ILE A 133 -12.42 15.09 -16.42
N TRP A 134 -11.57 15.62 -17.30
CA TRP A 134 -10.20 15.98 -16.97
C TRP A 134 -10.15 17.09 -15.89
N LYS A 135 -9.30 16.91 -14.88
CA LYS A 135 -9.02 17.91 -13.85
C LYS A 135 -7.77 18.70 -14.21
N ASP A 136 -7.78 20.00 -13.93
CA ASP A 136 -6.61 20.86 -14.17
C ASP A 136 -5.39 20.45 -13.32
N GLU A 137 -5.64 19.83 -12.16
CA GLU A 137 -4.59 19.28 -11.28
C GLU A 137 -3.85 18.08 -11.89
N TRP A 138 -4.52 17.37 -12.81
CA TRP A 138 -3.90 16.35 -13.67
C TRP A 138 -3.16 17.09 -14.79
N ASN A 139 -1.99 17.68 -14.47
CA ASN A 139 -1.14 18.40 -15.42
C ASN A 139 -0.69 17.52 -16.61
N ASP A 140 -0.03 18.12 -17.62
CA ASP A 140 0.46 17.39 -18.80
C ASP A 140 1.41 16.22 -18.50
N ASP A 141 2.17 16.32 -17.40
CA ASP A 141 3.10 15.29 -16.95
C ASP A 141 2.51 14.35 -15.89
N ASN A 142 1.29 14.62 -15.41
CA ASN A 142 0.64 13.83 -14.36
C ASN A 142 -0.48 12.97 -14.96
N GLU A 143 -0.45 11.69 -14.64
CA GLU A 143 -1.55 10.76 -14.93
C GLU A 143 -2.80 11.12 -14.10
N PRO A 144 -4.01 10.75 -14.56
CA PRO A 144 -5.24 11.04 -13.82
C PRO A 144 -5.28 10.20 -12.55
N ASP A 145 -4.71 10.71 -11.46
CA ASP A 145 -4.63 10.01 -10.17
C ASP A 145 -5.63 10.58 -9.15
N GLY A 146 -5.93 9.79 -8.13
CA GLY A 146 -6.81 10.16 -7.03
C GLY A 146 -8.31 9.92 -7.29
N ARG A 147 -9.15 10.83 -6.80
CA ARG A 147 -10.63 10.72 -6.87
C ARG A 147 -11.18 11.34 -8.14
N TRP A 148 -12.39 10.95 -8.51
CA TRP A 148 -13.14 11.64 -9.57
C TRP A 148 -13.46 13.08 -9.18
N LYS A 149 -13.71 13.94 -10.17
CA LYS A 149 -14.07 15.35 -9.95
C LYS A 149 -15.37 15.55 -9.18
N HIS A 150 -16.31 14.64 -9.35
CA HIS A 150 -17.59 14.68 -8.65
C HIS A 150 -17.60 13.95 -7.29
N GLU A 151 -16.51 13.25 -6.95
CA GLU A 151 -16.33 12.61 -5.65
C GLU A 151 -15.61 13.52 -4.64
N GLU A 152 -15.13 14.68 -5.09
CA GLU A 152 -14.60 15.69 -4.19
C GLU A 152 -15.73 16.33 -3.41
N PRO A 153 -15.61 16.44 -2.07
CA PRO A 153 -16.55 17.19 -1.28
C PRO A 153 -16.63 18.60 -1.83
N LEU A 154 -17.84 19.05 -2.18
CA LEU A 154 -18.07 20.47 -2.48
C LEU A 154 -17.58 21.24 -1.26
N GLU A 155 -16.52 22.04 -1.44
CA GLU A 155 -16.16 23.05 -0.46
C GLU A 155 -17.35 24.01 -0.38
N PHE A 156 -18.23 23.78 0.60
CA PHE A 156 -19.12 24.82 1.05
C PHE A 156 -18.20 25.93 1.53
N GLU A 157 -18.09 27.00 0.74
CA GLU A 157 -17.59 28.29 1.22
C GLU A 157 -18.35 28.56 2.51
N SER A 158 -17.65 28.36 3.62
CA SER A 158 -18.18 28.65 4.94
C SER A 158 -18.31 30.16 4.99
N GLU A 159 -19.51 30.65 4.76
CA GLU A 159 -19.91 32.02 5.09
C GLU A 159 -19.87 32.19 6.62
N SER A 160 -18.70 32.07 7.25
CA SER A 160 -18.45 32.57 8.59
C SER A 160 -17.90 34.00 8.47
N LYS A 161 -18.73 34.87 7.89
CA LYS A 161 -18.57 36.30 8.05
C LYS A 161 -18.87 36.62 9.51
N THR A 162 -17.80 36.89 10.25
CA THR A 162 -17.82 37.51 11.57
C THR A 162 -18.69 38.75 11.56
N ASP A 163 -19.77 38.72 12.35
CA ASP A 163 -20.30 39.93 12.98
C ASP A 163 -20.51 39.63 14.48
N SER A 164 -19.43 39.87 15.23
CA SER A 164 -19.44 39.89 16.68
C SER A 164 -19.75 41.31 17.14
N GLU A 165 -21.03 41.70 17.25
CA GLU A 165 -21.45 42.78 18.15
C GLU A 165 -22.98 42.86 18.29
N ALA A 166 -23.57 42.11 19.22
CA ALA A 166 -24.87 42.47 19.79
C ALA A 166 -25.00 41.94 21.23
N LYS A 167 -24.35 42.68 22.13
CA LYS A 167 -24.88 43.11 23.43
C LYS A 167 -25.66 42.06 24.25
N LEU A 168 -24.93 41.45 25.19
CA LEU A 168 -25.47 40.75 26.35
C LEU A 168 -26.33 41.71 27.19
N GLU A 169 -27.61 41.40 27.37
CA GLU A 169 -28.41 41.89 28.50
C GLU A 169 -28.81 40.66 29.34
N PRO A 170 -28.47 40.60 30.64
CA PRO A 170 -28.86 39.52 31.52
C PRO A 170 -30.19 39.87 32.18
N VAL A 171 -31.24 39.08 31.94
CA VAL A 171 -32.42 39.07 32.82
C VAL A 171 -32.69 37.65 33.27
N PHE A 172 -32.07 37.29 34.38
CA PHE A 172 -32.54 36.26 35.29
C PHE A 172 -33.90 36.71 35.86
N MET A 173 -34.95 35.89 35.72
CA MET A 173 -35.93 35.74 36.80
C MET A 173 -36.52 34.32 36.82
N LEU A 174 -36.27 33.67 37.95
CA LEU A 174 -36.80 32.40 38.39
C LEU A 174 -38.32 32.43 38.56
N GLY A 175 -38.98 31.31 38.28
CA GLY A 175 -40.42 31.16 38.50
C GLY A 175 -40.92 29.73 38.46
N LEU A 176 -40.41 28.88 39.37
CA LEU A 176 -41.12 27.67 39.81
C LEU A 176 -42.48 28.08 40.40
N ARG A 177 -43.63 27.62 39.86
CA ARG A 177 -44.75 27.07 40.65
C ARG A 177 -45.86 26.40 39.81
N LYS A 178 -46.25 25.22 40.28
CA LYS A 178 -47.46 24.42 39.96
C LYS A 178 -48.78 25.12 40.39
N PRO A 179 -49.97 24.59 40.05
CA PRO A 179 -50.56 23.46 40.80
C PRO A 179 -50.59 22.11 40.06
#